data_AF-A0A9D2L0D7-F1
#
_entry.id   AF-A0A9D2L0D7-F1
#
_cell.length_a   1.000
_cell.length_b   1.000
_cell.length_c   1.000
_cell.angle_alpha   90.00
_cell.angle_beta   90.00
_cell.angle_gamma   90.00
#
_symmetry.space_group_name_H-M   'P 1'
#
loop_
_entity.id
_entity.type
_entity.pdbx_description
1 polymer ?
#
loop_
_entity_poly.entity_id
_entity_poly.type
_entity_poly.pdbx_seq_one_letter_code
_entity_poly.pdbx_strand_id
1 'polypeptide(L)'
;MSITLKEETAMMYIHYCKYCRRIHILNGHKAYCPACSGKLTELDISYLKYVNLTRAERLALKEKCADEKSLRELSVEYRRRRKDKWFQPASPARTASATDNKSASRPEYSPHLQVSVS
;
A
#
# COMPACT_ATOMS: atom_id res chain seq x y z
N MET A 1 -0.40 11.63 -29.55
CA MET A 1 0.59 11.32 -28.49
C MET A 1 -0.18 11.14 -27.19
N SER A 2 -0.54 9.91 -26.86
CA SER A 2 -1.37 9.60 -25.70
C SER A 2 -0.51 9.66 -24.45
N ILE A 3 -0.62 10.74 -23.69
CA ILE A 3 0.01 10.84 -22.37
C ILE A 3 -0.82 9.97 -21.43
N THR A 4 -0.41 8.73 -21.26
CA THR A 4 -0.91 7.88 -20.17
C THR A 4 -0.41 8.49 -18.87
N LEU A 5 -1.24 9.32 -18.24
CA LEU A 5 -1.04 9.70 -16.85
C LEU A 5 -1.18 8.43 -16.03
N LYS A 6 -0.05 7.74 -15.80
CA LYS A 6 0.03 6.75 -14.72
C LYS A 6 -0.30 7.54 -13.46
N GLU A 7 -1.52 7.34 -12.98
CA GLU A 7 -1.96 7.79 -11.67
C GLU A 7 -1.18 6.97 -10.64
N GLU A 8 0.11 7.30 -10.53
CA GLU A 8 1.02 6.81 -9.52
C GLU A 8 0.48 7.41 -8.23
N THR A 9 -0.27 6.62 -7.48
CA THR A 9 -0.76 6.98 -6.16
C THR A 9 0.46 7.29 -5.31
N ALA A 10 0.87 8.56 -5.31
CA ALA A 10 2.03 9.06 -4.59
C ALA A 10 1.67 9.06 -3.10
N MET A 11 1.63 7.87 -2.51
CA MET A 11 1.50 7.71 -1.07
C MET A 11 2.78 8.27 -0.44
N MET A 12 2.61 9.30 0.39
CA MET A 12 3.69 9.84 1.22
C MET A 12 3.94 8.90 2.38
N TYR A 13 5.19 8.44 2.51
CA TYR A 13 5.64 7.59 3.59
C TYR A 13 6.59 8.35 4.50
N ILE A 14 6.45 8.08 5.80
CA ILE A 14 7.28 8.69 6.84
C ILE A 14 8.48 7.78 7.08
N HIS A 15 9.68 8.32 6.88
CA HIS A 15 10.94 7.59 7.04
C HIS A 15 11.80 8.25 8.11
N TYR A 16 12.55 7.45 8.85
CA TYR A 16 13.56 7.93 9.79
C TYR A 16 14.96 7.60 9.29
N CYS A 17 15.84 8.60 9.31
CA CYS A 17 17.26 8.42 9.03
C CYS A 17 18.06 8.38 10.33
N LYS A 18 18.72 7.26 10.62
CA LYS A 18 19.60 7.11 11.81
C LYS A 18 20.79 8.09 11.78
N TYR A 19 21.35 8.33 10.60
CA TYR A 19 22.52 9.19 10.42
C TYR A 19 22.19 10.67 10.52
N CYS A 20 21.11 11.12 9.87
CA CYS A 20 20.65 12.51 9.98
C CYS A 20 19.86 12.79 11.27
N ARG A 21 19.52 11.74 12.04
CA ARG A 21 18.62 11.77 13.21
C ARG A 21 17.36 12.60 12.95
N ARG A 22 16.80 12.43 11.74
CA ARG A 22 15.69 13.24 11.23
C ARG A 22 14.67 12.38 10.51
N ILE A 23 13.41 12.79 10.62
CA ILE A 23 12.28 12.21 9.90
C ILE A 23 12.15 12.90 8.54
N HIS A 24 12.02 12.12 7.48
CA HIS A 24 11.81 12.54 6.10
C HIS A 24 10.43 12.09 5.62
N ILE A 25 9.71 12.99 4.96
CA ILE A 25 8.46 12.69 4.28
C ILE A 25 8.81 12.51 2.80
N LEU A 26 8.75 11.26 2.32
CA LEU A 26 9.18 10.91 0.97
C LEU A 26 8.05 10.20 0.23
N ASN A 27 7.97 10.40 -1.08
CA ASN A 27 7.04 9.69 -1.94
C ASN A 27 7.55 8.27 -2.18
N GLY A 28 6.69 7.28 -1.94
CA GLY A 28 7.01 5.86 -2.10
C GLY A 28 7.99 5.31 -1.06
N HIS A 29 8.26 4.01 -1.17
CA HIS A 29 9.15 3.27 -0.27
C HIS A 29 10.62 3.53 -0.64
N LYS A 30 11.25 4.55 -0.04
CA LYS A 30 12.66 4.90 -0.31
C LYS A 30 13.57 4.26 0.74
N ALA A 31 14.54 3.47 0.27
CA ALA A 31 15.49 2.79 1.14
C ALA A 31 16.66 3.67 1.62
N TYR A 32 16.96 4.77 0.91
CA TYR A 32 18.16 5.58 1.15
C TYR A 32 17.83 7.06 1.33
N CYS A 33 18.53 7.68 2.27
CA CYS A 33 18.37 9.09 2.62
C CYS A 33 18.95 9.98 1.51
N PRO A 34 18.21 10.98 1.00
CA PRO A 34 18.73 11.87 -0.04
C PRO A 34 19.87 12.78 0.44
N ALA A 35 20.02 12.97 1.75
CA ALA A 35 21.04 13.87 2.31
C ALA A 35 22.37 13.16 2.64
N CYS A 36 22.33 11.90 3.08
CA CYS A 36 23.52 11.18 3.53
C CYS A 36 23.72 9.81 2.88
N SER A 37 22.84 9.41 1.95
CA SER A 37 22.81 8.07 1.34
C SER A 37 22.70 6.92 2.34
N GLY A 38 22.46 7.22 3.63
CA GLY A 38 22.32 6.23 4.67
C GLY A 38 20.98 5.50 4.60
N LYS A 39 20.93 4.29 5.17
CA LYS A 39 19.72 3.48 5.21
C LYS A 39 18.58 4.19 5.96
N LEU A 40 17.42 4.26 5.32
CA LEU A 40 16.18 4.75 5.92
C LEU A 40 15.39 3.59 6.52
N THR A 41 14.71 3.89 7.62
CA THR A 41 13.70 3.02 8.23
C THR A 41 12.34 3.62 7.98
N GLU A 42 11.45 2.88 7.31
CA GLU A 42 10.05 3.28 7.14
C GLU A 42 9.29 3.08 8.45
N LEU A 43 8.54 4.09 8.88
CA LEU A 43 7.75 4.08 10.12
C LEU A 43 6.28 3.71 9.85
N ASP A 44 5.65 2.92 10.72
CA ASP A 44 4.23 2.52 10.68
C ASP A 44 3.34 3.64 11.22
N ILE A 45 3.50 4.82 10.65
CA ILE A 45 2.68 6.00 10.93
C ILE A 45 2.18 6.57 9.62
N SER A 46 0.86 6.74 9.53
CA SER A 46 0.25 7.38 8.37
C SER A 46 0.64 8.85 8.30
N TYR A 47 0.72 9.40 7.09
CA TYR A 47 0.99 10.81 6.85
C TYR A 47 0.05 11.72 7.65
N LEU A 48 -1.26 11.44 7.61
CA LEU A 48 -2.28 12.23 8.31
C LEU A 48 -2.08 12.24 9.82
N LYS A 49 -1.68 11.10 10.41
CA LYS A 49 -1.36 11.03 11.84
C LYS A 49 -0.14 11.88 12.17
N TYR A 50 0.91 11.82 11.34
CA TYR A 50 2.14 12.57 11.57
C TYR A 50 1.96 14.10 11.49
N VAL A 51 1.19 14.60 10.52
CA VAL A 51 0.95 16.06 10.37
C VAL A 51 0.07 16.63 11.47
N ASN A 52 -0.83 15.83 12.02
CA ASN A 52 -1.70 16.23 13.13
C ASN A 52 -0.96 16.23 14.49
N LEU A 53 0.26 15.70 14.57
CA LEU A 53 1.04 15.74 15.80
C LEU A 53 1.50 17.16 16.14
N THR A 54 1.36 17.50 17.42
CA THR A 54 1.92 18.71 18.00
C THR A 54 3.45 18.70 17.92
N ARG A 55 4.07 19.87 18.11
CA ARG A 55 5.53 19.99 18.10
C ARG A 55 6.20 19.12 19.17
N ALA A 56 5.58 19.01 20.35
CA ALA A 56 6.08 18.19 21.45
C ALA A 56 6.05 16.70 21.09
N GLU A 57 4.95 16.21 20.53
CA GLU A 57 4.82 14.82 20.11
C GLU A 57 5.78 14.47 18.97
N ARG A 58 6.02 15.38 18.03
CA ARG A 58 7.02 15.18 16.96
C ARG A 58 8.44 15.05 17.52
N LEU A 59 8.77 15.82 18.54
CA LEU A 59 10.06 15.71 19.23
C LEU A 59 10.17 14.38 19.97
N ALA A 60 9.14 14.00 20.73
CA ALA A 60 9.07 12.72 21.42
C ALA A 60 9.15 11.54 20.45
N LEU A 61 8.51 11.62 19.28
CA LEU A 61 8.61 10.60 18.24
C LEU A 61 10.04 10.51 17.68
N LYS A 62 10.69 11.65 17.44
CA LYS A 62 12.09 11.69 16.99
C LYS A 62 13.03 11.08 18.03
N GLU A 63 12.80 11.36 19.30
CA GLU A 63 13.59 10.84 20.41
C GLU A 63 13.41 9.32 20.53
N LYS A 64 12.16 8.82 20.51
CA LYS A 64 11.88 7.39 20.42
C LYS A 64 12.60 6.76 19.23
N CYS A 65 12.51 7.35 18.04
CA CYS A 65 13.21 6.83 16.85
C CYS A 65 14.74 6.79 16.99
N ALA A 66 15.35 7.55 17.91
CA ALA A 66 16.78 7.46 18.20
C ALA A 66 17.13 6.14 18.92
N ASP A 67 16.21 5.58 19.69
CA ASP A 67 16.35 4.28 20.35
C ASP A 67 16.12 3.13 19.37
N GLU A 68 17.13 2.28 19.14
CA GLU A 68 17.04 1.19 18.16
C GLU A 68 15.95 0.16 18.47
N LYS A 69 15.60 -0.03 19.75
CA LYS A 69 14.53 -0.94 20.17
C LYS A 69 13.16 -0.41 19.74
N SER A 70 12.86 0.84 20.09
CA SER A 70 11.57 1.44 19.77
C SER A 70 11.46 1.76 18.27
N LEU A 71 12.57 2.04 17.59
CA LEU A 71 12.60 2.19 16.14
C LEU A 71 12.16 0.91 15.42
N ARG A 72 12.52 -0.28 15.93
CA ARG A 72 12.05 -1.56 15.36
C ARG A 72 10.55 -1.74 15.55
N GLU A 73 10.02 -1.40 16.72
CA GLU A 73 8.59 -1.48 17.01
C GLU A 73 7.77 -0.51 16.16
N LEU A 74 8.31 0.69 15.92
CA LEU A 74 7.68 1.72 15.10
C LEU A 74 7.88 1.51 13.61
N SER A 75 8.71 0.55 13.18
CA SER A 75 8.99 0.33 11.75
C SER A 75 7.97 -0.57 11.08
N VAL A 76 7.61 -0.26 9.83
CA VAL A 76 6.78 -1.15 9.02
C VAL A 76 7.64 -2.33 8.58
N GLU A 77 7.48 -3.50 9.19
CA GLU A 77 7.98 -4.74 8.59
C GLU A 77 7.03 -5.15 7.45
N TYR A 78 7.15 -4.44 6.31
CA TYR A 78 6.29 -4.59 5.12
C TYR A 78 6.23 -6.03 4.59
N ARG A 79 7.21 -6.87 4.94
CA ARG A 79 7.27 -8.28 4.54
C ARG A 79 6.17 -9.16 5.18
N ARG A 80 5.55 -8.79 6.31
CA ARG A 80 4.52 -9.66 6.95
C ARG A 80 3.09 -9.44 6.48
N ARG A 81 2.69 -8.22 6.07
CA ARG A 81 1.28 -7.96 5.68
C ARG A 81 0.86 -8.61 4.36
N ARG A 82 1.79 -9.05 3.51
CA ARG A 82 1.47 -9.50 2.14
C ARG A 82 1.15 -11.01 2.02
N LYS A 83 1.18 -11.79 3.12
CA LYS A 83 0.87 -13.24 3.07
C LYS A 83 -0.58 -13.59 3.46
N ASP A 84 -1.33 -12.72 4.12
CA ASP A 84 -2.63 -13.12 4.71
C ASP A 84 -3.86 -12.68 3.89
N LYS A 85 -3.65 -12.11 2.71
CA LYS A 85 -4.76 -11.67 1.83
C LYS A 85 -4.62 -12.27 0.43
N TRP A 86 -4.43 -13.58 0.35
CA TRP A 86 -4.87 -14.31 -0.84
C TRP A 86 -6.37 -14.54 -0.66
N PHE A 87 -7.16 -13.94 -1.56
CA PHE A 87 -8.62 -13.99 -1.64
C PHE A 87 -9.21 -15.29 -1.06
N GLN A 88 -9.98 -15.19 0.03
CA GLN A 88 -10.96 -16.22 0.33
C GLN A 88 -12.17 -15.96 -0.59
N PRO A 89 -12.49 -16.83 -1.56
CA PRO A 89 -13.79 -16.76 -2.18
C PRO A 89 -14.82 -17.07 -1.07
N ALA A 90 -15.76 -16.17 -0.85
CA ALA A 90 -16.91 -16.47 -0.01
C ALA A 90 -17.62 -17.68 -0.62
N SER A 91 -17.57 -18.83 0.04
CA SER A 91 -18.43 -19.96 -0.28
C SER A 91 -19.88 -19.56 0.04
N PRO A 92 -20.81 -19.49 -0.92
CA PRO A 92 -22.21 -19.35 -0.57
C PRO A 92 -22.68 -20.69 0.04
N ALA A 93 -23.16 -20.63 1.28
CA ALA A 93 -23.79 -21.75 1.97
C ALA A 93 -24.99 -22.26 1.15
N ARG A 94 -25.02 -23.59 0.93
CA ARG A 94 -26.14 -24.30 0.31
C ARG A 94 -27.30 -24.41 1.29
N THR A 95 -28.51 -24.09 0.86
CA THR A 95 -29.74 -24.79 1.28
C THR A 95 -30.60 -25.08 0.04
N ALA A 96 -30.94 -26.36 -0.14
CA ALA A 96 -31.78 -26.94 -1.19
C ALA A 96 -33.21 -26.33 -1.20
N SER A 97 -34.06 -26.40 -2.24
CA SER A 97 -34.40 -27.55 -3.12
C SER A 97 -35.29 -27.10 -4.30
N ALA A 98 -35.31 -27.90 -5.40
CA ALA A 98 -36.37 -28.04 -6.44
C ALA A 98 -36.69 -26.80 -7.32
N THR A 99 -36.78 -26.79 -8.66
CA THR A 99 -36.89 -27.77 -9.76
C THR A 99 -36.57 -27.02 -11.08
N ASP A 100 -36.34 -27.79 -12.15
CA ASP A 100 -36.55 -27.45 -13.57
C ASP A 100 -35.45 -26.76 -14.40
N ASN A 101 -34.84 -27.59 -15.23
CA ASN A 101 -34.38 -27.39 -16.61
C ASN A 101 -34.41 -25.95 -17.18
N LYS A 102 -33.22 -25.38 -17.42
CA LYS A 102 -32.92 -24.72 -18.70
C LYS A 102 -31.41 -24.58 -18.87
N SER A 103 -30.86 -25.25 -19.87
CA SER A 103 -29.50 -25.10 -20.35
C SER A 103 -29.20 -23.61 -20.62
N ALA A 104 -28.29 -23.02 -19.85
CA ALA A 104 -27.77 -21.68 -20.11
C ALA A 104 -26.30 -21.82 -20.53
N SER A 105 -26.13 -21.76 -21.85
CA SER A 105 -24.88 -21.90 -22.58
C SER A 105 -23.80 -20.93 -22.08
N ARG A 106 -22.57 -21.46 -21.99
CA ARG A 106 -21.33 -20.71 -21.84
C ARG A 106 -21.20 -19.72 -23.00
N PRO A 107 -20.93 -18.41 -22.79
CA PRO A 107 -20.71 -17.51 -23.91
C PRO A 107 -19.37 -17.85 -24.59
N GLU A 108 -19.46 -18.33 -25.83
CA GLU A 108 -18.33 -18.58 -26.71
C GLU A 108 -17.82 -17.23 -27.24
N TYR A 109 -16.53 -16.96 -27.05
CA TYR A 109 -15.88 -15.74 -27.51
C TYR A 109 -15.81 -15.74 -29.04
N SER A 110 -16.50 -14.79 -29.69
CA SER A 110 -16.52 -14.65 -31.15
C SER A 110 -15.69 -13.43 -31.58
N PRO A 111 -14.59 -13.60 -32.35
CA PRO A 111 -13.58 -12.56 -32.58
C PRO A 111 -13.87 -11.63 -33.78
N HIS A 112 -15.02 -11.72 -34.42
CA HIS A 112 -15.35 -10.90 -35.59
C HIS A 112 -16.40 -9.84 -35.27
N LEU A 113 -15.98 -8.77 -34.60
CA LEU A 113 -16.72 -7.51 -34.58
C LEU A 113 -16.02 -6.53 -35.53
N GLN A 114 -16.47 -6.47 -36.78
CA GLN A 114 -16.07 -5.39 -37.69
C GLN A 114 -16.91 -4.16 -37.34
N VAL A 115 -16.24 -3.13 -36.82
CA VAL A 115 -16.85 -1.85 -36.51
C VAL A 115 -16.80 -0.98 -37.78
N SER A 116 -17.94 -0.77 -38.41
CA SER A 116 -18.07 0.17 -39.53
C SER A 116 -17.86 1.60 -39.03
N VAL A 117 -16.92 2.32 -39.63
CA VAL A 117 -16.78 3.77 -39.47
C VAL A 117 -17.43 4.42 -40.69
N SER A 118 -18.18 5.49 -40.44
CA SER A 118 -19.01 6.25 -41.39
C SER A 118 -18.32 6.71 -42.66
#